data_AF-A0A0G0RAE7-F1
#
_entry.id   AF-A0A0G0RAE7-F1
#
_cell.length_a   1.000
_cell.length_b   1.000
_cell.length_c   1.000
_cell.angle_alpha   90.00
_cell.angle_beta   90.00
_cell.angle_gamma   90.00
#
_symmetry.space_group_name_H-M   'P 1'
#
loop_
_entity.id
_entity.type
_entity.pdbx_description
1 polymer ?
#
loop_
_entity_poly.entity_id
_entity_poly.type
_entity_poly.pdbx_seq_one_letter_code
_entity_poly.pdbx_strand_id
1 'polypeptide(L)'
;MNQITLDKVLDALKDEPVSIGDRLLLLGLSKDEIKEKFSSDILNTAVYGSSFLKFLQDNAKILADLDRGIPAKELPKDYKNPFDNEAGTVAEKLYQLGINKKEVEKMFGGDILNLSVNGEEFQNFIAQNQNKFLGELEKLATGGAKHG
;
A
#
# COMPACT_ATOMS: atom_id res chain seq x y z
N MET A 1 12.03 -13.36 -3.68
CA MET A 1 11.42 -12.02 -3.81
C MET A 1 12.33 -11.01 -3.15
N ASN A 2 12.64 -9.92 -3.85
CA ASN A 2 13.35 -8.79 -3.25
C ASN A 2 12.33 -7.93 -2.49
N GLN A 3 12.69 -7.51 -1.28
CA GLN A 3 11.86 -6.60 -0.49
C GLN A 3 11.66 -5.29 -1.28
N ILE A 4 10.40 -5.01 -1.62
CA ILE A 4 9.99 -3.77 -2.28
C ILE A 4 9.92 -2.70 -1.19
N THR A 5 10.65 -1.60 -1.39
CA THR A 5 10.59 -0.42 -0.53
C THR A 5 9.76 0.65 -1.22
N LEU A 6 9.16 1.56 -0.44
CA LEU A 6 8.33 2.64 -0.98
C LEU A 6 9.09 3.48 -2.03
N ASP A 7 10.38 3.71 -1.80
CA ASP A 7 11.25 4.44 -2.74
C ASP A 7 11.33 3.77 -4.12
N LYS A 8 11.35 2.42 -4.18
CA LYS A 8 11.38 1.68 -5.45
C LYS A 8 10.06 1.79 -6.21
N VAL A 9 8.95 1.87 -5.49
CA VAL A 9 7.62 2.10 -6.09
C VAL A 9 7.55 3.51 -6.67
N LEU A 10 8.05 4.50 -5.93
CA LEU A 10 8.13 5.89 -6.41
C LEU A 10 9.05 6.01 -7.63
N ASP A 11 10.20 5.35 -7.61
CA ASP A 11 11.13 5.30 -8.75
C ASP A 11 10.49 4.68 -10.00
N ALA A 12 9.73 3.59 -9.83
CA ALA A 12 9.00 2.94 -10.92
C ALA A 12 7.88 3.81 -11.53
N LEU A 13 7.51 4.92 -10.88
CA LEU A 13 6.45 5.84 -11.30
C LEU A 13 6.96 7.24 -11.66
N LYS A 14 8.28 7.48 -11.63
CA LYS A 14 8.89 8.74 -12.06
C LYS A 14 8.56 9.07 -13.52
N ASP A 15 8.50 10.37 -13.78
CA ASP A 15 8.12 10.94 -15.09
C ASP A 15 9.30 11.07 -16.07
N GLU A 16 10.24 10.14 -15.98
CA GLU A 16 11.34 9.97 -16.94
C GLU A 16 11.04 8.77 -17.84
N PRO A 17 11.36 8.80 -19.14
CA PRO A 17 11.12 7.65 -20.02
C PRO A 17 12.06 6.49 -19.63
N VAL A 18 11.47 5.40 -19.14
CA VAL A 18 12.18 4.18 -18.70
C VAL A 18 11.47 2.97 -19.34
N SER A 19 12.23 1.93 -19.66
CA SER A 19 11.66 0.71 -20.26
C SER A 19 10.62 0.07 -19.33
N ILE A 20 9.56 -0.49 -19.92
CA ILE A 20 8.53 -1.25 -19.17
C ILE A 20 9.19 -2.37 -18.36
N GLY A 21 10.16 -3.08 -18.95
CA GLY A 21 10.89 -4.15 -18.28
C GLY A 21 11.63 -3.67 -17.03
N ASP A 22 12.38 -2.57 -17.11
CA ASP A 22 13.13 -2.05 -15.97
C ASP A 22 12.20 -1.58 -14.85
N ARG A 23 11.07 -0.94 -15.19
CA ARG A 23 10.07 -0.54 -14.20
C ARG A 23 9.43 -1.74 -13.51
N LEU A 24 9.16 -2.83 -14.22
CA LEU A 24 8.65 -4.07 -13.62
C LEU A 24 9.69 -4.73 -12.68
N LEU A 25 10.99 -4.64 -12.99
CA LEU A 25 12.06 -5.10 -12.10
C LEU A 25 12.14 -4.28 -10.80
N LEU A 26 11.92 -2.95 -10.89
CA LEU A 26 11.84 -2.07 -9.72
C LEU A 26 10.66 -2.44 -8.80
N LEU A 27 9.55 -2.89 -9.39
CA LEU A 27 8.40 -3.45 -8.68
C LEU A 27 8.62 -4.87 -8.15
N GLY A 28 9.83 -5.42 -8.27
CA GLY A 28 10.21 -6.68 -7.63
C GLY A 28 9.95 -7.94 -8.43
N LEU A 29 9.48 -7.83 -9.68
CA LEU A 29 9.37 -8.96 -10.61
C LEU A 29 10.77 -9.40 -11.08
N SER A 30 10.96 -10.69 -11.32
CA SER A 30 12.22 -11.20 -11.88
C SER A 30 12.21 -11.20 -13.41
N LYS A 31 13.41 -11.09 -14.02
CA LYS A 31 13.57 -11.09 -15.49
C LYS A 31 12.96 -12.32 -16.17
N ASP A 32 12.96 -13.46 -15.50
CA ASP A 32 12.43 -14.70 -16.07
C ASP A 32 10.90 -14.68 -16.06
N GLU A 33 10.28 -14.20 -14.98
CA GLU A 33 8.82 -14.04 -14.84
C GLU A 33 8.22 -13.10 -15.89
N ILE A 34 8.85 -11.93 -16.11
CA ILE A 34 8.33 -10.96 -17.11
C ILE A 34 8.53 -11.43 -18.56
N LYS A 35 9.61 -12.14 -18.87
CA LYS A 35 9.88 -12.64 -20.24
C LYS A 35 8.94 -13.75 -20.67
N GLU A 36 8.40 -14.52 -19.73
CA GLU A 36 7.39 -15.54 -20.02
C GLU A 36 6.02 -14.94 -20.37
N LYS A 37 5.75 -13.69 -19.97
CA LYS A 37 4.43 -13.05 -20.11
C LYS A 37 4.36 -11.93 -21.14
N PHE A 38 5.48 -11.25 -21.39
CA PHE A 38 5.53 -10.10 -22.29
C PHE A 38 6.63 -10.29 -23.34
N SER A 39 6.36 -9.86 -24.57
CA SER A 39 7.35 -9.88 -25.64
C SER A 39 8.50 -8.92 -25.35
N SER A 40 9.68 -9.21 -25.94
CA SER A 40 10.85 -8.33 -25.84
C SER A 40 10.55 -6.90 -26.26
N ASP A 41 9.73 -6.72 -27.29
CA ASP A 41 9.43 -5.41 -27.86
C ASP A 41 8.62 -4.56 -26.88
N ILE A 42 7.65 -5.17 -26.19
CA ILE A 42 6.88 -4.51 -25.13
C ILE A 42 7.82 -4.15 -23.98
N LEU A 43 8.63 -5.10 -23.51
CA LEU A 43 9.53 -4.87 -22.37
C LEU A 43 10.58 -3.78 -22.64
N ASN A 44 11.06 -3.67 -23.89
CA ASN A 44 12.03 -2.67 -24.30
C ASN A 44 11.40 -1.31 -24.63
N THR A 45 10.06 -1.19 -24.64
CA THR A 45 9.39 0.07 -24.92
C THR A 45 9.61 1.05 -23.76
N ALA A 46 10.21 2.20 -24.05
CA ALA A 46 10.39 3.28 -23.09
C ALA A 46 9.10 4.06 -22.91
N VAL A 47 8.66 4.22 -21.66
CA VAL A 47 7.40 4.89 -21.31
C VAL A 47 7.59 5.82 -20.10
N TYR A 48 6.77 6.87 -20.07
CA TYR A 48 6.60 7.73 -18.89
C TYR A 48 5.80 7.02 -17.81
N GLY A 49 5.86 7.51 -16.56
CA GLY A 49 5.19 6.91 -15.41
C GLY A 49 3.67 6.79 -15.59
N SER A 50 3.04 7.79 -16.21
CA SER A 50 1.61 7.79 -16.52
C SER A 50 1.20 6.70 -17.51
N SER A 51 1.98 6.50 -18.58
CA SER A 51 1.78 5.42 -19.55
C SER A 51 2.10 4.05 -18.96
N PHE A 52 3.07 3.98 -18.04
CA PHE A 52 3.37 2.76 -17.30
C PHE A 52 2.23 2.36 -16.35
N LEU A 53 1.61 3.31 -15.65
CA LEU A 53 0.40 3.05 -14.86
C LEU A 53 -0.72 2.47 -15.72
N LYS A 54 -0.91 3.02 -16.92
CA LYS A 54 -1.91 2.50 -17.86
C LYS A 54 -1.56 1.08 -18.30
N PHE A 55 -0.29 0.80 -18.58
CA PHE A 55 0.20 -0.55 -18.87
C PHE A 55 -0.09 -1.54 -17.72
N LEU A 56 0.15 -1.15 -16.46
CA LEU A 56 -0.16 -1.98 -15.29
C LEU A 56 -1.65 -2.28 -15.18
N GLN A 57 -2.51 -1.28 -15.40
CA GLN A 57 -3.97 -1.44 -15.37
C GLN A 57 -4.47 -2.37 -16.48
N ASP A 58 -3.99 -2.19 -17.70
CA ASP A 58 -4.43 -2.97 -18.86
C ASP A 58 -3.95 -4.43 -18.79
N ASN A 59 -2.87 -4.70 -18.06
CA ASN A 59 -2.28 -6.03 -17.89
C ASN A 59 -2.44 -6.60 -16.48
N ALA A 60 -3.33 -6.03 -15.66
CA ALA A 60 -3.49 -6.39 -14.25
C ALA A 60 -3.74 -7.90 -14.02
N LYS A 61 -4.47 -8.57 -14.91
CA LYS A 61 -4.71 -10.02 -14.84
C LYS A 61 -3.44 -10.85 -15.05
N ILE A 62 -2.64 -10.47 -16.05
CA ILE A 62 -1.38 -11.16 -16.37
C ILE A 62 -0.37 -10.94 -15.24
N LEU A 63 -0.34 -9.74 -14.67
CA LEU A 63 0.53 -9.39 -13.54
C LEU A 63 0.07 -10.05 -12.24
N ALA A 64 -1.24 -10.25 -12.04
CA ALA A 64 -1.77 -11.00 -10.90
C ALA A 64 -1.37 -12.49 -10.92
N ASP A 65 -1.15 -13.09 -12.10
CA ASP A 65 -0.62 -14.45 -12.22
C ASP A 65 0.89 -14.53 -11.93
N LEU A 66 1.61 -13.42 -12.08
CA LEU A 66 3.04 -13.29 -11.74
C LEU A 66 3.25 -12.94 -10.27
N ASP A 67 2.26 -12.30 -9.67
CA ASP A 67 2.17 -12.15 -8.23
C ASP A 67 1.94 -13.55 -7.65
N ARG A 68 3.01 -14.24 -7.22
CA ARG A 68 2.92 -15.49 -6.43
C ARG A 68 2.32 -15.27 -5.04
N GLY A 69 1.43 -14.29 -4.94
CA GLY A 69 1.14 -13.50 -3.77
C GLY A 69 2.43 -12.84 -3.25
N ILE A 70 2.34 -11.57 -2.87
CA ILE A 70 2.62 -11.31 -1.46
C ILE A 70 1.83 -12.41 -0.73
N PRO A 71 2.45 -13.36 -0.01
CA PRO A 71 1.67 -14.24 0.82
C PRO A 71 0.91 -13.30 1.72
N ALA A 72 -0.37 -13.06 1.43
CA ALA A 72 -1.29 -12.52 2.38
C ALA A 72 -1.14 -13.55 3.49
N LYS A 73 -0.38 -13.21 4.54
CA LYS A 73 -0.41 -13.97 5.77
C LYS A 73 -1.90 -14.23 5.95
N GLU A 74 -2.30 -15.51 6.00
CA GLU A 74 -3.70 -15.85 6.19
C GLU A 74 -4.23 -14.89 7.24
N LEU A 75 -5.27 -14.14 6.86
CA LEU A 75 -5.83 -13.17 7.78
C LEU A 75 -6.05 -13.94 9.09
N PRO A 76 -5.55 -13.44 10.23
CA PRO A 76 -5.74 -14.11 11.50
C PRO A 76 -7.20 -14.53 11.64
N LYS A 77 -7.49 -15.67 12.26
CA LYS A 77 -8.88 -16.17 12.36
C LYS A 77 -9.82 -15.18 13.05
N ASP A 78 -9.26 -14.22 13.76
CA ASP A 78 -9.88 -13.11 14.47
C ASP A 78 -9.84 -11.77 13.69
N TYR A 79 -9.38 -11.75 12.44
CA TYR A 79 -9.42 -10.57 11.59
C TYR A 79 -10.86 -10.09 11.41
N LYS A 80 -11.10 -8.84 11.78
CA LYS A 80 -12.34 -8.13 11.52
C LYS A 80 -12.06 -7.03 10.53
N ASN A 81 -12.86 -6.93 9.48
CA ASN A 81 -12.73 -5.88 8.49
C ASN A 81 -13.22 -4.54 9.08
N PRO A 82 -12.34 -3.55 9.31
CA PRO A 82 -12.75 -2.27 9.88
C PRO A 82 -13.64 -1.44 8.97
N PHE A 83 -13.65 -1.74 7.67
CA PHE A 83 -14.51 -1.08 6.67
C PHE A 83 -15.84 -1.79 6.46
N ASP A 84 -16.12 -2.85 7.24
CA ASP A 84 -17.44 -3.46 7.20
C ASP A 84 -18.50 -2.53 7.79
N ASN A 85 -19.75 -2.74 7.38
CA ASN A 85 -20.90 -1.93 7.77
C ASN A 85 -21.30 -2.14 9.24
N GLU A 86 -20.68 -3.08 9.94
CA GLU A 86 -20.83 -3.21 11.39
C GLU A 86 -20.39 -1.91 12.09
N ALA A 87 -21.30 -1.41 12.94
CA ALA A 87 -21.03 -0.26 13.79
C ALA A 87 -19.97 -0.62 14.83
N GLY A 88 -18.99 0.26 14.98
CA GLY A 88 -17.96 0.15 16.00
C GLY A 88 -17.41 1.52 16.33
N THR A 89 -16.65 1.63 17.40
CA THR A 89 -15.97 2.88 17.72
C THR A 89 -14.81 3.12 16.76
N VAL A 90 -14.45 4.40 16.58
CA VAL A 90 -13.22 4.79 15.86
C VAL A 90 -12.01 4.05 16.42
N ALA A 91 -11.89 3.93 17.75
CA ALA A 91 -10.80 3.17 18.38
C ALA A 91 -10.77 1.70 17.94
N GLU A 92 -11.90 1.00 18.00
CA GLU A 92 -11.98 -0.42 17.63
C GLU A 92 -11.60 -0.65 16.17
N LYS A 93 -12.10 0.18 15.26
CA LYS A 93 -11.77 0.07 13.83
C LYS A 93 -10.30 0.42 13.55
N LEU A 94 -9.70 1.36 14.29
CA LEU A 94 -8.25 1.62 14.20
C LEU A 94 -7.40 0.46 14.74
N TYR A 95 -7.85 -0.23 15.79
CA TYR A 95 -7.17 -1.44 16.30
C TYR A 95 -7.28 -2.61 15.32
N GLN A 96 -8.41 -2.74 14.62
CA GLN A 96 -8.59 -3.72 13.54
C GLN A 96 -7.68 -3.45 12.34
N LEU A 97 -7.26 -2.19 12.11
CA LEU A 97 -6.18 -1.85 11.17
C LEU A 97 -4.77 -2.19 11.68
N GLY A 98 -4.64 -2.68 12.91
CA GLY A 98 -3.37 -3.06 13.52
C GLY A 98 -2.61 -1.89 14.16
N ILE A 99 -3.24 -0.73 14.34
CA ILE A 99 -2.61 0.42 15.01
C ILE A 99 -2.64 0.20 16.52
N ASN A 100 -1.53 0.43 17.21
CA ASN A 100 -1.46 0.19 18.65
C ASN A 100 -2.29 1.23 19.42
N LYS A 101 -2.94 0.78 20.50
CA LYS A 101 -3.64 1.63 21.48
C LYS A 101 -2.85 2.88 21.87
N LYS A 102 -1.55 2.74 22.17
CA LYS A 102 -0.70 3.88 22.55
C LYS A 102 -0.49 4.90 21.43
N GLU A 103 -0.60 4.49 20.18
CA GLU A 103 -0.45 5.36 19.01
C GLU A 103 -1.78 6.06 18.72
N VAL A 104 -2.88 5.30 18.77
CA VAL A 104 -4.25 5.81 18.62
C VAL A 104 -4.57 6.89 19.66
N GLU A 105 -4.23 6.67 20.94
CA GLU A 105 -4.41 7.64 22.04
C GLU A 105 -3.53 8.88 21.91
N LYS A 106 -2.45 8.84 21.13
CA LYS A 106 -1.62 10.03 20.81
C LYS A 106 -2.20 10.84 19.66
N MET A 107 -2.87 10.19 18.71
CA MET A 107 -3.40 10.83 17.50
C MET A 107 -4.75 11.53 17.72
N PHE A 108 -5.58 10.97 18.61
CA PHE A 108 -6.95 11.41 18.81
C PHE A 108 -7.32 11.45 20.30
N GLY A 109 -8.17 12.41 20.67
CA GLY A 109 -8.76 12.49 22.00
C GLY A 109 -9.78 11.38 22.23
N GLY A 110 -10.03 11.06 23.51
CA GLY A 110 -10.98 10.00 23.89
C GLY A 110 -12.41 10.24 23.40
N ASP A 111 -12.81 11.50 23.22
CA ASP A 111 -14.07 11.92 22.62
C ASP A 111 -14.20 11.46 21.16
N ILE A 112 -13.15 11.63 20.37
CA ILE A 112 -13.10 11.18 18.96
C ILE A 112 -13.02 9.65 18.89
N LEU A 113 -12.21 9.04 19.76
CA LEU A 113 -12.00 7.60 19.79
C LEU A 113 -13.25 6.81 20.14
N ASN A 114 -14.16 7.41 20.93
CA ASN A 114 -15.43 6.81 21.33
C ASN A 114 -16.57 7.07 20.33
N LEU A 115 -16.34 7.78 19.22
CA LEU A 115 -17.36 7.99 18.20
C LEU A 115 -17.74 6.66 17.56
N SER A 116 -19.04 6.36 17.56
CA SER A 116 -19.59 5.21 16.84
C SER A 116 -19.67 5.55 15.36
N VAL A 117 -19.07 4.72 14.53
CA VAL A 117 -19.00 4.87 13.07
C VAL A 117 -19.23 3.52 12.39
N ASN A 118 -19.89 3.54 11.24
CA ASN A 118 -19.94 2.40 10.31
C ASN A 118 -18.71 2.39 9.38
N GLY A 119 -18.64 1.44 8.45
CA GLY A 119 -17.51 1.31 7.51
C GLY A 119 -17.28 2.52 6.61
N GLU A 120 -18.36 3.11 6.07
CA GLU A 120 -18.31 4.28 5.20
C GLU A 120 -17.89 5.54 5.97
N GLU A 121 -18.48 5.75 7.15
CA GLU A 121 -18.14 6.86 8.05
C GLU A 121 -16.69 6.75 8.53
N PHE A 122 -16.23 5.54 8.81
CA PHE A 122 -14.83 5.29 9.17
C PHE A 122 -13.88 5.57 8.00
N GLN A 123 -14.22 5.17 6.78
CA GLN A 123 -13.43 5.48 5.59
C GLN A 123 -13.31 7.01 5.38
N ASN A 124 -14.42 7.73 5.55
CA ASN A 124 -14.44 9.18 5.50
C ASN A 124 -13.61 9.80 6.62
N PHE A 125 -13.67 9.25 7.83
CA PHE A 125 -12.84 9.66 8.95
C PHE A 125 -11.34 9.52 8.66
N ILE A 126 -10.91 8.39 8.07
CA ILE A 126 -9.51 8.19 7.65
C ILE A 126 -9.10 9.23 6.60
N ALA A 127 -9.94 9.45 5.59
CA ALA A 127 -9.66 10.44 4.53
C ALA A 127 -9.52 11.86 5.08
N GLN A 128 -10.43 12.27 5.98
CA GLN A 128 -10.39 13.59 6.61
C GLN A 128 -9.17 13.79 7.52
N ASN A 129 -8.64 12.70 8.09
CA ASN A 129 -7.51 12.74 9.01
C ASN A 129 -6.21 12.20 8.38
N GLN A 130 -6.15 12.07 7.05
CA GLN A 130 -5.03 11.47 6.31
C GLN A 130 -3.68 12.07 6.70
N ASN A 131 -3.61 13.40 6.90
CA ASN A 131 -2.37 14.08 7.30
C ASN A 131 -1.83 13.63 8.66
N LYS A 132 -2.70 13.26 9.62
CA LYS A 132 -2.27 12.73 10.92
C LYS A 132 -1.71 11.32 10.78
N PHE A 133 -2.33 10.49 9.94
CA PHE A 133 -1.82 9.14 9.65
C PHE A 133 -0.48 9.19 8.92
N LEU A 134 -0.35 10.05 7.90
CA LEU A 134 0.91 10.25 7.18
C LEU A 134 2.00 10.81 8.11
N GLY A 135 1.68 11.77 8.98
CA GLY A 135 2.64 12.35 9.92
C GLY A 135 3.13 11.35 10.98
N GLU A 136 2.30 10.42 11.44
CA GLU A 136 2.75 9.36 12.35
C GLU A 136 3.49 8.23 11.63
N LEU A 137 3.11 7.88 10.40
CA LEU A 137 3.89 6.96 9.57
C LEU A 137 5.28 7.52 9.25
N GLU A 138 5.36 8.82 8.98
CA GLU A 138 6.63 9.54 8.82
C GLU A 138 7.43 9.50 10.12
N LYS A 139 6.82 9.80 11.28
CA LYS A 139 7.50 9.69 12.58
C LYS A 139 7.96 8.28 12.91
N LEU A 140 7.22 7.24 12.52
CA LEU A 140 7.61 5.84 12.72
C LEU A 140 8.75 5.45 11.78
N ALA A 141 8.72 5.90 10.53
CA ALA A 141 9.78 5.70 9.54
C ALA A 141 11.07 6.45 9.91
N THR A 142 10.97 7.69 10.39
CA THR A 142 12.11 8.50 10.85
C THR A 142 12.52 8.18 12.29
N GLY A 143 11.63 7.61 13.10
CA GLY A 143 11.88 7.19 14.47
C GLY A 143 12.78 5.95 14.59
N GLY A 144 12.90 5.18 13.51
CA GLY A 144 13.94 4.16 13.34
C GLY A 144 15.33 4.72 13.01
N ALA A 145 15.43 6.01 12.65
CA ALA A 145 16.68 6.70 12.37
C ALA A 145 17.13 7.55 13.58
N LYS A 146 17.25 6.92 14.76
CA LYS A 146 18.14 7.45 15.80
C LYS A 146 19.47 6.73 15.72
N HIS A 147 20.40 7.35 15.01
CA HIS A 147 21.81 7.24 15.35
C HIS A 147 22.01 7.80 16.77
N GLY A 148 22.75 7.04 17.58
CA GLY A 148 23.13 7.32 18.95
C GLY A 148 23.63 6.04 19.59
#